data_AF-A0A9Q0RDD8-F1
#
_entry.id   AF-A0A9Q0RDD8-F1
#
_cell.length_a   1.000
_cell.length_b   1.000
_cell.length_c   1.000
_cell.angle_alpha   90.00
_cell.angle_beta   90.00
_cell.angle_gamma   90.00
#
_symmetry.space_group_name_H-M   'P 1'
#
loop_
_entity.id
_entity.type
_entity.pdbx_description
1 polymer ?
#
loop_
_entity_poly.entity_id
_entity_poly.type
_entity_poly.pdbx_seq_one_letter_code
_entity_poly.pdbx_strand_id
1 'polypeptide(L)'
;MFEIKKIPILMMKNVSKIFSGNNSNHVFLLNSNQELLCCGDNFCGQLGLEESRKEKEIKKLTKIQNIPKGEIIDIKCGSSHSIMLIENENENQNPKRKLYSCGNSQYNGLGKYKDTYEFTEIRSLFENNNNILDFSVGVNHTLVLTSKRKMIVFGDNDYGQLGTGNTRSKSIPIQIRLPKLRFNVDISNYHVSCGYNNSFIYYSPFSFSNLEEDLIKLFKRKEFCNISFKTENGEIIEAHKLILKYRLNQNRKSN
;
A
#
# COMPACT_ATOMS: atom_id res chain seq x y z
N MET A 1 10.42 4.18 -32.16
CA MET A 1 11.09 5.28 -31.44
C MET A 1 10.13 5.75 -30.37
N PHE A 2 10.45 5.54 -29.09
CA PHE A 2 9.61 6.02 -27.99
C PHE A 2 9.82 7.53 -27.85
N GLU A 3 8.78 8.30 -28.14
CA GLU A 3 8.81 9.76 -27.97
C GLU A 3 8.32 10.07 -26.55
N ILE A 4 9.20 10.60 -25.70
CA ILE A 4 8.79 11.12 -24.40
C ILE A 4 7.96 12.37 -24.64
N LYS A 5 6.64 12.23 -24.58
CA LYS A 5 5.72 13.36 -24.69
C LYS A 5 5.48 13.96 -23.31
N LYS A 6 5.74 15.25 -23.18
CA LYS A 6 5.22 16.02 -22.04
C LYS A 6 3.70 15.95 -22.14
N ILE A 7 3.06 15.23 -21.24
CA ILE A 7 1.60 15.33 -21.08
C ILE A 7 1.36 16.80 -20.70
N PRO A 8 0.61 17.57 -21.49
CA PRO A 8 0.28 18.92 -21.09
C PRO A 8 -0.58 18.79 -19.83
N ILE A 9 0.02 19.00 -18.64
CA ILE A 9 -0.68 19.05 -17.34
C ILE A 9 -1.49 20.37 -17.28
N LEU A 10 -2.29 20.62 -18.30
CA LEU A 10 -3.12 21.81 -18.44
C LEU A 10 -4.51 21.61 -17.82
N MET A 11 -4.91 20.38 -17.47
CA MET A 11 -6.25 20.10 -16.95
C MET A 11 -6.30 19.74 -15.46
N MET A 12 -5.19 19.36 -14.82
CA MET A 12 -5.20 18.94 -13.42
C MET A 12 -4.11 19.65 -12.63
N LYS A 13 -4.50 20.67 -11.86
CA LYS A 13 -3.60 21.33 -10.91
C LYS A 13 -3.37 20.40 -9.71
N ASN A 14 -2.16 20.45 -9.15
CA ASN A 14 -1.80 19.79 -7.89
C ASN A 14 -1.96 18.26 -7.89
N VAL A 15 -1.50 17.58 -8.95
CA VAL A 15 -1.38 16.11 -8.93
C VAL A 15 -0.51 15.70 -7.74
N SER A 16 -1.09 14.94 -6.81
CA SER A 16 -0.46 14.47 -5.58
C SER A 16 0.08 13.05 -5.73
N LYS A 17 -0.61 12.19 -6.49
CA LYS A 17 -0.23 10.79 -6.73
C LYS A 17 -0.55 10.36 -8.16
N ILE A 18 0.27 9.46 -8.68
CA ILE A 18 0.07 8.77 -9.97
C ILE A 18 0.04 7.28 -9.67
N PHE A 19 -0.94 6.58 -10.22
CA PHE A 19 -1.09 5.15 -10.02
C PHE A 19 -1.05 4.44 -11.37
N SER A 20 -0.11 3.52 -11.50
CA SER A 20 -0.02 2.53 -12.57
C SER A 20 0.57 1.26 -11.99
N GLY A 21 0.50 0.17 -12.74
CA GLY A 21 0.98 -1.13 -12.30
C GLY A 21 1.75 -1.86 -13.39
N ASN A 22 2.27 -3.02 -13.02
CA ASN A 22 3.05 -3.82 -13.93
C ASN A 22 2.12 -4.47 -14.98
N ASN A 23 2.47 -4.35 -16.26
CA ASN A 23 1.63 -4.79 -17.38
C ASN A 23 0.25 -4.10 -17.45
N SER A 24 0.06 -2.96 -16.78
CA SER A 24 -1.17 -2.17 -16.87
C SER A 24 -1.08 -1.20 -18.05
N ASN A 25 -2.07 -1.24 -18.95
CA ASN A 25 -2.19 -0.26 -20.03
C ASN A 25 -3.06 0.95 -19.66
N HIS A 26 -3.19 1.24 -18.36
CA HIS A 26 -4.01 2.32 -17.83
C HIS A 26 -3.32 3.02 -16.66
N VAL A 27 -3.73 4.26 -16.40
CA VAL A 27 -3.15 5.12 -15.37
C VAL A 27 -4.23 5.95 -14.68
N PHE A 28 -4.03 6.22 -13.40
CA PHE A 28 -4.82 7.17 -12.63
C PHE A 28 -3.96 8.33 -12.11
N LEU A 29 -4.54 9.51 -12.05
CA LEU A 29 -3.97 10.71 -11.45
C LEU A 29 -4.90 11.15 -10.34
N LEU A 30 -4.36 11.41 -9.16
CA LEU A 30 -5.08 11.95 -8.00
C LEU A 30 -4.54 13.33 -7.66
N ASN A 31 -5.40 14.30 -7.36
CA ASN A 31 -4.98 15.62 -6.91
C ASN A 31 -5.16 15.79 -5.39
N SER A 32 -4.72 16.94 -4.88
CA SER A 32 -4.91 17.35 -3.48
C SER A 32 -6.37 17.42 -3.03
N ASN A 33 -7.32 17.48 -3.97
CA ASN A 33 -8.75 17.63 -3.70
C ASN A 33 -9.51 16.29 -3.79
N GLN A 34 -8.79 15.15 -3.81
CA GLN A 34 -9.37 13.81 -3.97
C GLN A 34 -10.12 13.58 -5.30
N GLU A 35 -9.84 14.38 -6.33
CA GLU A 35 -10.36 14.14 -7.67
C GLU A 35 -9.46 13.16 -8.41
N LEU A 36 -10.08 12.12 -8.98
CA LEU A 36 -9.40 11.07 -9.71
C LEU A 36 -9.66 11.21 -11.22
N LEU A 37 -8.58 11.39 -11.99
CA LEU A 37 -8.61 11.30 -13.44
C LEU A 37 -7.99 9.98 -13.89
N CYS A 38 -8.42 9.48 -15.05
CA CYS A 38 -7.86 8.28 -15.65
C CYS A 38 -7.75 8.36 -17.17
N CYS A 39 -6.85 7.57 -17.74
CA CYS A 39 -6.78 7.30 -19.18
C CYS A 39 -6.11 5.96 -19.47
N GLY A 40 -6.21 5.49 -20.71
CA GLY A 40 -5.64 4.23 -21.19
C GLY A 40 -6.69 3.18 -21.53
N ASP A 41 -6.30 1.91 -21.48
CA ASP A 41 -7.15 0.76 -21.77
C ASP A 41 -8.32 0.64 -20.78
N ASN A 42 -9.50 0.35 -21.32
CA ASN A 42 -10.75 0.18 -20.58
C ASN A 42 -11.59 -0.97 -21.14
N PHE A 43 -10.97 -1.92 -21.86
CA PHE A 43 -11.69 -3.02 -22.50
C PHE A 43 -12.56 -3.84 -21.52
N CYS A 44 -12.09 -4.01 -20.28
CA CYS A 44 -12.79 -4.74 -19.22
C CYS A 44 -13.48 -3.81 -18.20
N GLY A 45 -13.46 -2.50 -18.40
CA GLY A 45 -13.96 -1.54 -17.41
C GLY A 45 -12.97 -1.20 -16.29
N GLN A 46 -11.67 -1.49 -16.47
CA GLN A 46 -10.63 -1.30 -15.45
C GLN A 46 -10.38 0.16 -15.04
N LEU A 47 -10.97 1.13 -15.73
CA LEU A 47 -10.95 2.54 -15.34
C LEU A 47 -12.07 2.93 -14.38
N GLY A 48 -13.11 2.11 -14.21
CA GLY A 48 -14.22 2.42 -13.30
C GLY A 48 -15.11 3.58 -13.78
N LEU A 49 -15.29 3.78 -15.09
CA LEU A 49 -16.02 4.90 -15.71
C LEU A 49 -17.52 4.68 -15.95
N GLU A 50 -18.13 3.70 -15.28
CA GLU A 50 -19.55 3.33 -15.38
C GLU A 50 -19.94 2.57 -16.67
N GLU A 51 -20.99 1.72 -16.59
CA GLU A 51 -21.39 0.81 -17.68
C GLU A 51 -21.91 1.56 -18.93
N SER A 52 -22.36 2.81 -18.75
CA SER A 52 -22.78 3.69 -19.84
C SER A 52 -21.61 4.08 -20.75
N ARG A 53 -20.37 4.08 -20.23
CA ARG A 53 -19.17 4.51 -20.95
C ARG A 53 -18.36 3.32 -21.46
N LYS A 54 -18.85 2.71 -22.53
CA LYS A 54 -18.23 1.55 -23.20
C LYS A 54 -17.03 1.87 -24.09
N GLU A 55 -16.46 3.07 -23.97
CA GLU A 55 -15.22 3.41 -24.65
C GLU A 55 -14.13 2.44 -24.16
N LYS A 56 -13.64 1.57 -25.06
CA LYS A 56 -12.62 0.55 -24.77
C LYS A 56 -11.23 1.13 -24.53
N GLU A 57 -11.02 2.38 -24.92
CA GLU A 57 -9.77 3.10 -24.74
C GLU A 57 -10.09 4.57 -24.48
N ILE A 58 -9.56 5.12 -23.40
CA ILE A 58 -9.75 6.51 -23.01
C ILE A 58 -8.47 7.29 -23.32
N LYS A 59 -8.50 8.07 -24.40
CA LYS A 59 -7.32 8.80 -24.89
C LYS A 59 -7.06 10.12 -24.19
N LYS A 60 -8.10 10.71 -23.60
CA LYS A 60 -8.03 11.97 -22.85
C LYS A 60 -8.24 11.70 -21.37
N LEU A 61 -7.48 12.38 -20.52
CA LEU A 61 -7.70 12.34 -19.08
C LEU A 61 -9.16 12.67 -18.77
N THR A 62 -9.87 11.70 -18.21
CA THR A 62 -11.28 11.84 -17.86
C THR A 62 -11.45 11.71 -16.36
N LYS A 63 -12.26 12.59 -15.78
CA LYS A 63 -12.66 12.52 -14.38
C LYS A 63 -13.61 11.35 -14.13
N ILE A 64 -13.33 10.59 -13.08
CA ILE A 64 -14.23 9.56 -12.55
C ILE A 64 -15.20 10.26 -11.60
N GLN A 65 -16.50 10.08 -11.83
CA GLN A 65 -17.54 10.77 -11.05
C GLN A 65 -17.95 9.96 -9.82
N ASN A 66 -18.25 8.68 -10.00
CA ASN A 66 -18.77 7.80 -8.95
C ASN A 66 -17.66 7.12 -8.14
N ILE A 67 -16.85 7.93 -7.46
CA ILE A 67 -15.85 7.43 -6.51
C ILE A 67 -16.55 7.09 -5.18
N PRO A 68 -16.24 5.94 -4.54
CA PRO A 68 -16.79 5.64 -3.23
C PRO A 68 -16.40 6.70 -2.17
N LYS A 69 -17.26 6.89 -1.17
CA LYS A 69 -17.05 7.92 -0.13
C LYS A 69 -15.82 7.59 0.74
N GLY A 70 -14.99 8.60 0.99
CA GLY A 70 -13.79 8.51 1.84
C GLY A 70 -12.55 9.07 1.15
N GLU A 71 -11.40 8.92 1.79
CA GLU A 71 -10.10 9.36 1.25
C GLU A 71 -9.47 8.24 0.41
N ILE A 72 -9.05 8.54 -0.83
CA ILE A 72 -8.29 7.62 -1.66
C ILE A 72 -6.84 7.56 -1.14
N ILE A 73 -6.48 6.41 -0.58
CA ILE A 73 -5.15 6.19 -0.03
C ILE A 73 -4.19 5.70 -1.11
N ASP A 74 -4.60 4.71 -1.90
CA ASP A 74 -3.77 4.07 -2.91
C ASP A 74 -4.62 3.38 -3.98
N ILE A 75 -4.06 3.22 -5.17
CA ILE A 75 -4.66 2.43 -6.27
C ILE A 75 -3.56 1.57 -6.86
N LYS A 76 -3.82 0.28 -7.01
CA LYS A 76 -2.95 -0.67 -7.70
C LYS A 76 -3.65 -1.21 -8.93
N CYS A 77 -2.91 -1.26 -10.03
CA CYS A 77 -3.41 -1.63 -11.34
C CYS A 77 -2.85 -2.99 -11.73
N GLY A 78 -3.71 -3.93 -12.09
CA GLY A 78 -3.32 -5.16 -12.79
C GLY A 78 -3.37 -4.97 -14.31
N SER A 79 -3.42 -6.06 -15.05
CA SER A 79 -3.52 -6.01 -16.52
C SER A 79 -4.84 -5.41 -17.01
N SER A 80 -5.95 -5.95 -16.49
CA SER A 80 -7.32 -5.61 -16.89
C SER A 80 -8.22 -5.35 -15.68
N HIS A 81 -7.66 -5.00 -14.53
CA HIS A 81 -8.40 -4.64 -13.33
C HIS A 81 -7.66 -3.60 -12.50
N SER A 82 -8.40 -2.89 -11.65
CA SER A 82 -7.87 -1.90 -10.72
C SER A 82 -8.44 -2.14 -9.34
N ILE A 83 -7.61 -1.98 -8.31
CA ILE A 83 -8.01 -2.08 -6.92
C ILE A 83 -7.63 -0.79 -6.20
N MET A 84 -8.64 -0.18 -5.57
CA MET A 84 -8.58 1.10 -4.88
C MET A 84 -8.76 0.88 -3.38
N LEU A 85 -7.87 1.48 -2.59
CA LEU A 85 -7.94 1.52 -1.13
C LEU A 85 -8.52 2.87 -0.68
N ILE A 86 -9.64 2.82 0.02
CA ILE A 86 -10.29 3.99 0.60
C ILE A 86 -10.26 3.90 2.12
N GLU A 87 -9.94 5.01 2.78
CA GLU A 87 -10.09 5.18 4.22
C GLU A 87 -11.39 5.94 4.51
N ASN A 88 -12.26 5.37 5.33
CA ASN A 88 -13.53 5.99 5.69
C ASN A 88 -13.30 7.13 6.69
N GLU A 89 -14.05 8.23 6.54
CA GLU A 89 -13.95 9.40 7.43
C GLU A 89 -14.44 9.13 8.86
N ASN A 90 -15.35 8.16 9.04
CA ASN A 90 -15.88 7.83 10.35
C ASN A 90 -14.95 6.86 11.10
N GLU A 91 -14.21 7.36 12.09
CA GLU A 91 -13.34 6.55 12.95
C GLU A 91 -14.05 5.38 13.65
N ASN A 92 -15.36 5.51 13.86
CA ASN A 92 -16.19 4.48 14.50
C ASN A 92 -16.58 3.33 13.55
N GLN A 93 -16.29 3.42 12.24
CA GLN A 93 -16.54 2.33 11.30
C GLN A 93 -15.35 1.37 11.27
N ASN A 94 -15.57 0.15 11.74
CA ASN A 94 -14.65 -0.97 11.53
C ASN A 94 -15.15 -1.81 10.34
N PRO A 95 -14.29 -2.08 9.34
CA PRO A 95 -12.88 -1.70 9.20
C PRO A 95 -12.69 -0.25 8.75
N LYS A 96 -11.60 0.40 9.21
CA LYS A 96 -11.25 1.79 8.86
C LYS A 96 -11.01 1.95 7.35
N ARG A 97 -10.42 0.93 6.73
CA ARG A 97 -10.05 0.91 5.31
C ARG A 97 -10.80 -0.17 4.55
N LYS A 98 -11.20 0.16 3.33
CA LYS A 98 -11.93 -0.73 2.43
C LYS A 98 -11.27 -0.81 1.06
N LEU A 99 -11.38 -1.96 0.41
CA LEU A 99 -10.91 -2.18 -0.95
C LEU A 99 -12.10 -2.22 -1.90
N TYR A 100 -11.93 -1.55 -3.03
CA TYR A 100 -12.86 -1.51 -4.14
C TYR A 100 -12.14 -1.99 -5.39
N SER A 101 -12.83 -2.74 -6.24
CA SER A 101 -12.27 -3.23 -7.51
C SER A 101 -13.17 -2.87 -8.68
N CYS A 102 -12.56 -2.62 -9.84
CA CYS A 102 -13.23 -2.57 -11.14
C CYS A 102 -12.41 -3.33 -12.20
N GLY A 103 -12.98 -3.56 -13.38
CA GLY A 103 -12.36 -4.34 -14.45
C GLY A 103 -12.82 -5.80 -14.52
N ASN A 104 -11.90 -6.65 -14.99
CA ASN A 104 -12.10 -8.08 -15.22
C ASN A 104 -12.50 -8.81 -13.94
N SER A 105 -13.69 -9.39 -13.97
CA SER A 105 -14.34 -9.99 -12.80
C SER A 105 -13.75 -11.30 -12.31
N GLN A 106 -13.03 -12.05 -13.15
CA GLN A 106 -12.45 -13.35 -12.77
C GLN A 106 -11.44 -13.23 -11.62
N TYR A 107 -10.86 -12.04 -11.44
CA TYR A 107 -9.77 -11.78 -10.51
C TYR A 107 -10.07 -10.71 -9.46
N ASN A 108 -11.29 -10.17 -9.44
CA ASN A 108 -11.64 -9.01 -8.60
C ASN A 108 -12.11 -9.37 -7.18
N GLY A 109 -12.19 -10.65 -6.83
CA GLY A 109 -12.58 -11.07 -5.48
C GLY A 109 -14.05 -10.76 -5.12
N LEU A 110 -14.86 -10.34 -6.10
CA LEU A 110 -16.27 -9.97 -5.90
C LEU A 110 -17.22 -11.17 -5.93
N GLY A 111 -16.74 -12.37 -6.27
CA GLY A 111 -17.60 -13.54 -6.50
C GLY A 111 -18.59 -13.36 -7.66
N LYS A 112 -18.36 -12.35 -8.52
CA LYS A 112 -19.13 -12.09 -9.73
C LYS A 112 -18.37 -12.64 -10.92
N TYR A 113 -19.09 -13.22 -11.88
CA TYR A 113 -18.55 -13.65 -13.18
C TYR A 113 -18.84 -12.61 -14.29
N LYS A 114 -19.15 -11.36 -13.91
CA LYS A 114 -19.40 -10.26 -14.84
C LYS A 114 -18.49 -9.09 -14.49
N ASP A 115 -17.80 -8.60 -15.52
CA ASP A 115 -16.93 -7.43 -15.42
C ASP A 115 -17.66 -6.24 -14.83
N THR A 116 -16.91 -5.48 -14.03
CA THR A 116 -17.43 -4.36 -13.26
C THR A 116 -16.85 -3.08 -13.81
N TYR A 117 -17.70 -2.21 -14.33
CA TYR A 117 -17.31 -0.91 -14.90
C TYR A 117 -17.28 0.21 -13.85
N GLU A 118 -17.52 -0.13 -12.59
CA GLU A 118 -17.53 0.79 -11.44
C GLU A 118 -16.77 0.16 -10.29
N PHE A 119 -16.13 0.99 -9.47
CA PHE A 119 -15.44 0.55 -8.26
C PHE A 119 -16.43 -0.05 -7.27
N THR A 120 -16.38 -1.37 -7.13
CA THR A 120 -17.28 -2.14 -6.27
C THR A 120 -16.52 -2.66 -5.05
N GLU A 121 -17.11 -2.56 -3.86
CA GLU A 121 -16.50 -3.02 -2.61
C GLU A 121 -16.24 -4.53 -2.59
N ILE A 122 -15.01 -4.94 -2.24
CA ILE A 122 -14.63 -6.35 -2.04
C ILE A 122 -15.01 -6.80 -0.62
N ARG A 123 -16.31 -7.00 -0.39
CA ARG A 123 -16.88 -7.24 0.94
C ARG A 123 -16.36 -8.49 1.65
N SER A 124 -16.04 -9.54 0.89
CA SER A 124 -15.52 -10.82 1.37
C SER A 124 -14.17 -10.71 2.11
N LEU A 125 -13.46 -9.58 2.01
CA LEU A 125 -12.20 -9.35 2.73
C LEU A 125 -12.38 -9.03 4.23
N PHE A 126 -13.58 -8.57 4.63
CA PHE A 126 -13.80 -7.93 5.93
C PHE A 126 -14.54 -8.80 6.94
N GLU A 127 -14.77 -10.07 6.62
CA GLU A 127 -15.26 -11.05 7.58
C GLU A 127 -14.29 -11.05 8.78
N ASN A 128 -14.77 -10.59 9.94
CA ASN A 128 -14.08 -10.48 11.23
C ASN A 128 -13.27 -9.19 11.54
N ASN A 129 -13.61 -8.01 11.02
CA ASN A 129 -12.96 -6.73 11.41
C ASN A 129 -11.43 -6.74 11.20
N ASN A 130 -10.98 -7.18 10.03
CA ASN A 130 -9.58 -7.13 9.66
C ASN A 130 -9.25 -5.75 9.07
N ASN A 131 -8.34 -4.99 9.70
CA ASN A 131 -7.81 -3.77 9.10
C ASN A 131 -6.72 -4.12 8.09
N ILE A 132 -6.74 -3.45 6.95
CA ILE A 132 -5.74 -3.62 5.89
C ILE A 132 -4.48 -2.84 6.26
N LEU A 133 -3.35 -3.54 6.33
CA LEU A 133 -2.04 -2.95 6.55
C LEU A 133 -1.35 -2.63 5.24
N ASP A 134 -1.37 -3.59 4.31
CA ASP A 134 -0.73 -3.48 3.02
C ASP A 134 -1.47 -4.34 1.98
N PHE A 135 -1.34 -4.00 0.70
CA PHE A 135 -1.87 -4.81 -0.39
C PHE A 135 -1.05 -4.64 -1.66
N SER A 136 -1.02 -5.68 -2.48
CA SER A 136 -0.33 -5.65 -3.76
C SER A 136 -1.11 -6.41 -4.81
N VAL A 137 -1.02 -5.92 -6.04
CA VAL A 137 -1.75 -6.42 -7.20
C VAL A 137 -0.73 -6.75 -8.28
N GLY A 138 -0.73 -8.01 -8.69
CA GLY A 138 0.05 -8.48 -9.83
C GLY A 138 -0.77 -8.37 -11.12
N VAL A 139 -0.38 -9.12 -12.14
CA VAL A 139 -1.07 -9.08 -13.44
C VAL A 139 -2.55 -9.48 -13.30
N ASN A 140 -2.81 -10.60 -12.62
CA ASN A 140 -4.15 -11.19 -12.45
C ASN A 140 -4.38 -11.74 -11.01
N HIS A 141 -3.60 -11.31 -10.02
CA HIS A 141 -3.74 -11.78 -8.65
C HIS A 141 -3.52 -10.66 -7.63
N THR A 142 -4.09 -10.82 -6.45
CA THR A 142 -4.04 -9.83 -5.37
C THR A 142 -3.65 -10.48 -4.05
N LEU A 143 -2.83 -9.78 -3.29
CA LEU A 143 -2.42 -10.09 -1.94
C LEU A 143 -2.85 -8.95 -1.02
N VAL A 144 -3.47 -9.27 0.11
CA VAL A 144 -3.87 -8.30 1.14
C VAL A 144 -3.34 -8.77 2.49
N LEU A 145 -2.53 -7.94 3.13
CA LEU A 145 -2.01 -8.14 4.47
C LEU A 145 -2.93 -7.44 5.49
N THR A 146 -3.31 -8.17 6.53
CA THR A 146 -4.21 -7.67 7.56
C THR A 146 -3.53 -7.55 8.93
N SER A 147 -4.07 -6.69 9.78
CA SER A 147 -3.60 -6.48 11.16
C SER A 147 -3.69 -7.73 12.04
N LYS A 148 -4.50 -8.73 11.67
CA LYS A 148 -4.64 -10.00 12.39
C LYS A 148 -3.64 -11.08 11.95
N ARG A 149 -2.54 -10.71 11.29
CA ARG A 149 -1.52 -11.64 10.77
C ARG A 149 -2.08 -12.64 9.76
N LYS A 150 -3.11 -12.24 9.02
CA LYS A 150 -3.72 -13.04 7.96
C LYS A 150 -3.36 -12.43 6.61
N MET A 151 -3.06 -13.31 5.67
CA MET A 151 -2.98 -12.97 4.25
C MET A 151 -4.29 -13.36 3.60
N ILE A 152 -4.84 -12.44 2.83
CA ILE A 152 -5.98 -12.72 1.97
C ILE A 152 -5.49 -12.68 0.53
N VAL A 153 -5.80 -13.72 -0.23
CA VAL A 153 -5.30 -13.92 -1.60
C VAL A 153 -6.45 -14.30 -2.52
N PHE A 154 -6.41 -13.80 -3.75
CA PHE A 154 -7.34 -14.16 -4.81
C PHE A 154 -6.77 -13.83 -6.18
N GLY A 155 -7.40 -14.39 -7.20
CA GLY A 155 -7.07 -14.23 -8.60
C GLY A 155 -6.54 -15.50 -9.23
N ASP A 156 -5.74 -15.33 -10.28
CA ASP A 156 -5.04 -16.39 -10.97
C ASP A 156 -4.06 -17.10 -10.02
N ASN A 157 -3.85 -18.40 -10.21
CA ASN A 157 -2.90 -19.23 -9.46
C ASN A 157 -2.17 -20.26 -10.33
N ASP A 158 -2.18 -20.14 -11.66
CA ASP A 158 -1.61 -21.15 -12.56
C ASP A 158 -0.13 -21.48 -12.27
N TYR A 159 0.63 -20.52 -11.71
CA TYR A 159 2.03 -20.66 -11.33
C TYR A 159 2.26 -20.74 -9.82
N GLY A 160 1.19 -20.85 -9.03
CA GLY A 160 1.26 -20.89 -7.56
C GLY A 160 1.40 -19.52 -6.90
N GLN A 161 1.13 -18.42 -7.61
CA GLN A 161 1.26 -17.05 -7.09
C GLN A 161 0.44 -16.82 -5.79
N LEU A 162 -0.68 -17.51 -5.57
CA LEU A 162 -1.46 -17.35 -4.35
C LEU A 162 -0.82 -18.01 -3.12
N GLY A 163 0.23 -18.81 -3.28
CA GLY A 163 0.92 -19.47 -2.17
C GLY A 163 0.07 -20.49 -1.41
N THR A 164 -0.95 -21.07 -2.06
CA THR A 164 -1.92 -21.99 -1.44
C THR A 164 -1.46 -23.45 -1.41
N GLY A 165 -0.22 -23.73 -1.82
CA GLY A 165 0.32 -25.09 -1.94
C GLY A 165 -0.22 -25.88 -3.14
N ASN A 166 -0.93 -25.22 -4.05
CA ASN A 166 -1.44 -25.79 -5.31
C ASN A 166 -1.55 -24.67 -6.36
N THR A 167 -1.95 -25.03 -7.58
CA THR A 167 -2.10 -24.11 -8.72
C THR A 167 -3.56 -23.81 -9.11
N ARG A 168 -4.50 -23.93 -8.16
CA ARG A 168 -5.91 -23.66 -8.43
C ARG A 168 -6.26 -22.20 -8.17
N SER A 169 -6.73 -21.51 -9.20
CA SER A 169 -7.16 -20.11 -9.16
C SER A 169 -8.36 -19.91 -8.22
N LYS A 170 -8.50 -18.69 -7.69
CA LYS A 170 -9.52 -18.32 -6.71
C LYS A 170 -10.20 -17.02 -7.09
N SER A 171 -11.42 -17.09 -7.60
CA SER A 171 -12.22 -15.91 -7.95
C SER A 171 -12.78 -15.15 -6.74
N ILE A 172 -12.75 -15.78 -5.55
CA ILE A 172 -13.20 -15.22 -4.28
C ILE A 172 -12.01 -15.16 -3.32
N PRO A 173 -11.88 -14.11 -2.49
CA PRO A 173 -10.84 -13.98 -1.49
C PRO A 173 -10.85 -15.16 -0.54
N ILE A 174 -9.68 -15.77 -0.38
CA ILE A 174 -9.45 -16.80 0.60
C ILE A 174 -8.32 -16.40 1.54
N GLN A 175 -8.41 -16.87 2.78
CA GLN A 175 -7.43 -16.58 3.78
C GLN A 175 -6.35 -17.67 3.82
N ILE A 176 -5.09 -17.26 3.83
CA ILE A 176 -3.94 -18.13 4.12
C ILE A 176 -3.21 -17.64 5.37
N ARG A 177 -2.49 -18.56 6.03
CA ARG A 177 -1.68 -18.23 7.21
C ARG A 177 -0.28 -17.82 6.77
N LEU A 178 0.25 -16.81 7.43
CA LEU A 178 1.66 -16.47 7.30
C LEU A 178 2.54 -17.62 7.81
N PRO A 179 3.67 -17.91 7.15
CA PRO A 179 4.65 -18.84 7.67
C PRO A 179 5.15 -18.36 9.03
N LYS A 180 5.34 -19.29 9.97
CA LYS A 180 5.92 -18.97 11.28
C LYS A 180 7.41 -18.69 11.09
N LEU A 181 7.83 -17.48 11.45
CA LEU A 181 9.25 -17.12 11.51
C LEU A 181 9.88 -17.62 12.82
N ARG A 182 11.21 -17.81 12.80
CA ARG A 182 11.99 -18.14 14.01
C ARG A 182 11.98 -17.02 15.06
N PHE A 183 11.78 -15.78 14.63
CA PHE A 183 11.72 -14.59 15.48
C PHE A 183 10.35 -13.93 15.37
N ASN A 184 9.89 -13.30 16.46
CA ASN A 184 8.62 -12.58 16.44
C ASN A 184 8.83 -11.21 15.82
N VAL A 185 8.26 -10.99 14.64
CA VAL A 185 8.27 -9.70 13.93
C VAL A 185 6.87 -9.10 14.03
N ASP A 186 6.81 -7.82 14.39
CA ASP A 186 5.55 -7.06 14.39
C ASP A 186 4.92 -7.10 12.99
N ILE A 187 3.62 -7.34 12.92
CA ILE A 187 2.91 -7.45 11.64
C ILE A 187 2.92 -6.14 10.84
N SER A 188 3.06 -5.00 11.51
CA SER A 188 3.18 -3.68 10.87
C SER A 188 4.47 -3.51 10.04
N ASN A 189 5.48 -4.35 10.26
CA ASN A 189 6.73 -4.35 9.51
C ASN A 189 6.71 -5.25 8.27
N TYR A 190 5.63 -6.00 8.05
CA TYR A 190 5.49 -6.85 6.87
C TYR A 190 4.95 -6.05 5.69
N HIS A 191 5.43 -6.41 4.52
CA HIS A 191 5.05 -5.84 3.24
C HIS A 191 4.76 -6.95 2.23
N VAL A 192 3.90 -6.65 1.27
CA VAL A 192 3.54 -7.56 0.18
C VAL A 192 3.87 -6.93 -1.17
N SER A 193 4.35 -7.76 -2.09
CA SER A 193 4.64 -7.32 -3.46
C SER A 193 4.27 -8.40 -4.45
N CYS A 194 3.59 -7.99 -5.52
CA CYS A 194 3.20 -8.84 -6.63
C CYS A 194 3.94 -8.42 -7.90
N GLY A 195 4.39 -9.41 -8.66
CA GLY A 195 4.91 -9.23 -10.01
C GLY A 195 3.97 -9.81 -11.06
N TYR A 196 4.55 -10.37 -12.12
CA TYR A 196 3.78 -10.95 -13.22
C TYR A 196 3.06 -12.22 -12.76
N ASN A 197 3.83 -13.27 -12.41
CA ASN A 197 3.36 -14.57 -11.93
C ASN A 197 3.94 -14.92 -10.56
N ASN A 198 4.40 -13.92 -9.81
CA ASN A 198 5.14 -14.12 -8.57
C ASN A 198 4.62 -13.20 -7.46
N SER A 199 4.77 -13.67 -6.24
CA SER A 199 4.30 -13.01 -5.03
C SER A 199 5.38 -13.08 -3.96
N PHE A 200 5.61 -11.97 -3.29
CA PHE A 200 6.56 -11.85 -2.20
C PHE A 200 5.85 -11.31 -0.96
N ILE A 201 6.23 -11.87 0.17
CA ILE A 201 6.04 -11.26 1.47
C ILE A 201 7.41 -11.12 2.11
N TYR A 202 7.70 -9.92 2.58
CA TYR A 202 8.96 -9.58 3.22
C TYR A 202 8.66 -8.71 4.43
N TYR A 203 9.64 -8.54 5.31
CA TYR A 203 9.53 -7.60 6.41
C TYR A 203 10.77 -6.74 6.46
N SER A 204 10.58 -5.46 6.77
CA SER A 204 11.69 -4.56 7.09
C SER A 204 11.81 -4.51 8.62
N PRO A 205 12.89 -5.01 9.23
CA PRO A 205 13.08 -4.91 10.69
C PRO A 205 13.27 -3.46 11.15
N PHE A 206 13.40 -2.53 10.22
CA PHE A 206 13.44 -1.10 10.47
C PHE A 206 12.11 -0.51 10.01
N SER A 207 11.28 -0.08 10.97
CA SER A 207 10.44 1.09 10.73
C SER A 207 11.39 2.19 10.24
N PHE A 208 10.99 3.03 9.29
CA PHE A 208 11.73 4.27 9.03
C PHE A 208 11.64 5.11 10.29
N SER A 209 12.49 4.82 11.28
CA SER A 209 12.81 5.75 12.33
C SER A 209 13.33 6.97 11.57
N ASN A 210 12.72 8.12 11.81
CA ASN A 210 13.39 9.35 11.44
C ASN A 210 14.80 9.33 12.06
N LEU A 211 15.74 10.08 11.48
CA LEU A 211 17.11 10.15 11.98
C LEU A 211 17.16 10.33 13.51
N GLU A 212 16.20 11.05 14.07
CA GLU A 212 16.03 11.25 15.51
C GLU A 212 15.81 9.93 16.28
N GLU A 213 14.90 9.06 15.88
CA GLU A 213 14.68 7.76 16.54
C GLU A 213 15.87 6.80 16.37
N ASP A 214 16.54 6.81 15.20
CA ASP A 214 17.77 6.02 14.99
C ASP A 214 18.91 6.53 15.87
N LEU A 215 19.05 7.84 15.99
CA LEU A 215 19.99 8.46 16.92
C LEU A 215 19.62 8.14 18.37
N ILE A 216 18.35 8.15 18.75
CA ILE A 216 17.91 7.76 20.10
C ILE A 216 18.24 6.29 20.38
N LYS A 217 18.01 5.38 19.42
CA LYS A 217 18.38 3.95 19.55
C LYS A 217 19.90 3.77 19.64
N LEU A 218 20.68 4.52 18.87
CA LEU A 218 22.14 4.51 18.92
C LEU A 218 22.64 5.03 20.28
N PHE A 219 22.09 6.15 20.77
CA PHE A 219 22.51 6.81 22.00
C PHE A 219 22.06 6.11 23.28
N LYS A 220 21.11 5.16 23.20
CA LYS A 220 20.68 4.33 24.34
C LYS A 220 21.49 3.04 24.49
N ARG A 221 22.43 2.74 23.59
CA ARG A 221 23.30 1.55 23.69
C ARG A 221 24.51 1.82 24.58
N LYS A 222 24.52 1.21 25.77
CA LYS A 222 25.62 1.29 26.74
C LYS A 222 26.99 0.92 26.17
N GLU A 223 27.03 -0.03 25.23
CA GLU A 223 28.25 -0.51 24.55
C GLU A 223 29.03 0.60 23.82
N PHE A 224 28.35 1.68 23.43
CA PHE A 224 28.95 2.80 22.72
C PHE A 224 29.16 4.03 23.62
N CYS A 225 28.71 3.98 24.88
CA CYS A 225 29.00 5.02 25.87
C CYS A 225 30.49 5.01 26.19
N ASN A 226 31.15 6.15 26.07
CA ASN A 226 32.59 6.29 26.25
C ASN A 226 32.96 7.24 27.40
N ILE A 227 31.95 7.67 28.18
CA ILE A 227 32.10 8.49 29.38
C ILE A 227 31.13 7.96 30.42
N SER A 228 31.61 7.82 31.66
CA SER A 228 30.80 7.47 32.82
C SER A 228 30.98 8.53 33.91
N PHE A 229 29.89 9.03 34.46
CA PHE A 229 29.86 9.93 35.60
C PHE A 229 29.46 9.16 36.84
N LYS A 230 30.14 9.40 37.96
CA LYS A 230 29.72 8.90 39.26
C LYS A 230 29.03 10.05 39.99
N THR A 231 27.76 9.88 40.37
CA THR A 231 27.03 10.88 41.14
C THR A 231 27.50 10.87 42.59
N GLU A 232 27.17 11.92 43.34
CA GLU A 232 27.46 12.01 44.78
C GLU A 232 26.81 10.86 45.58
N ASN A 233 25.69 10.34 45.08
CA ASN A 233 24.99 9.19 45.65
C ASN A 233 25.59 7.83 45.21
N GLY A 234 26.67 7.84 44.44
CA GLY A 234 27.39 6.65 43.98
C GLY A 234 26.84 5.99 42.71
N GLU A 235 25.80 6.54 42.10
CA GLU A 235 25.22 6.01 40.85
C GLU A 235 26.15 6.30 39.67
N ILE A 236 26.21 5.37 38.71
CA ILE A 236 27.02 5.51 37.49
C ILE A 236 26.09 5.85 36.32
N ILE A 237 26.29 7.03 35.72
CA ILE A 237 25.58 7.51 34.54
C ILE A 237 26.52 7.43 33.33
N GLU A 238 26.14 6.66 32.32
CA GLU A 238 26.92 6.49 31.09
C GLU A 238 26.42 7.43 29.99
N ALA A 239 27.34 8.02 29.23
CA ALA A 239 27.03 9.00 28.19
C ALA A 239 28.00 8.92 27.00
N HIS A 240 27.59 9.52 25.88
CA HIS A 240 28.43 9.68 24.70
C HIS A 240 29.12 11.05 24.69
N LYS A 241 30.45 11.05 24.54
CA LYS A 241 31.31 12.24 24.42
C LYS A 241 30.86 13.22 23.34
N LEU A 242 30.30 12.71 22.25
CA LEU A 242 29.81 13.53 21.13
C LEU A 242 28.62 14.41 21.54
N ILE A 243 27.69 13.88 22.35
CA ILE A 243 26.48 14.60 22.81
C ILE A 243 26.86 15.73 23.77
N LEU A 244 27.77 15.46 24.71
CA LEU A 244 28.25 16.46 25.67
C LEU A 244 28.97 17.61 24.96
N LYS A 245 29.82 17.30 23.97
CA LYS A 245 30.53 18.31 23.18
C LYS A 245 29.55 19.20 22.38
N TYR A 246 28.49 18.62 21.83
CA TYR A 246 27.47 19.37 21.12
C TYR A 246 26.68 20.31 22.06
N ARG A 247 26.23 19.82 23.23
CA ARG A 247 25.51 20.65 24.21
C ARG A 247 26.35 21.80 24.76
N LEU A 248 27.64 21.57 25.01
CA LEU A 248 28.57 22.62 25.44
C LEU A 248 28.76 23.71 24.37
N ASN A 249 28.73 23.35 23.08
CA ASN A 249 28.88 24.30 21.99
C ASN A 249 27.61 25.11 21.70
N GLN A 250 26.41 24.55 21.95
CA GLN A 250 25.15 25.30 21.84
C GLN A 250 25.06 26.41 22.91
N ASN A 251 25.46 26.11 24.15
CA ASN A 251 25.47 27.10 25.24
C ASN A 251 26.51 28.22 25.04
N ARG A 252 27.51 28.02 24.18
CA ARG A 252 28.49 29.06 23.81
C ARG A 252 28.02 30.01 22.71
N LYS A 253 26.93 29.68 22.01
CA LYS A 253 26.34 30.56 20.97
C LYS A 253 25.21 31.44 21.51
N SER A 254 24.81 31.24 22.77
CA SER A 254 23.75 31.98 23.46
C SER A 254 24.26 33.00 24.48
N ASN A 255 25.57 33.24 24.53
CA ASN A 255 26.23 34.31 25.28
C ASN A 255 27.05 35.16 24.30
#